data_AF-A0AAV0WEY0-F1
#
_entry.id   AF-A0AAV0WEY0-F1
#
_cell.length_a   1.000
_cell.length_b   1.000
_cell.length_c   1.000
_cell.angle_alpha   90.00
_cell.angle_beta   90.00
_cell.angle_gamma   90.00
#
_symmetry.space_group_name_H-M   'P 1'
#
loop_
_entity.id
_entity.type
_entity.pdbx_description
1 polymer ?
#
loop_
_entity_poly.entity_id
_entity_poly.type
_entity_poly.pdbx_seq_one_letter_code
_entity_poly.pdbx_strand_id
1 'polypeptide(L)'
;MTSAKQFFVTNKGERITKLYDNVNKIYGSRLSASVFRRMVEPKSRGHHPDVSKSVAVALQQGEAIRRHDRLEMVGATPLFEAEVSKNFVEIFGHQAYVNMTHDNIVERLQTSDEYAAHDGAEITQSFVRRVKARYDEQVHDDRVTIIYDLAVQEYDKTNISKYAIENLAKENKIHYLIYGNKEKMIKDVVKTLNSR
;
A
#
# COMPACT_ATOMS: atom_id res chain seq x y z
N MET A 1 38.05 49.88 15.97
CA MET A 1 38.22 48.89 14.87
C MET A 1 37.35 47.67 15.19
N THR A 2 36.10 47.70 14.74
CA THR A 2 35.05 46.77 15.19
C THR A 2 34.15 46.46 14.00
N SER A 3 34.61 45.63 13.07
CA SER A 3 33.80 45.25 11.88
C SER A 3 34.11 43.86 11.34
N ALA A 4 35.38 43.43 11.34
CA ALA A 4 35.76 42.12 10.78
C ALA A 4 35.33 40.89 11.60
N LYS A 5 35.08 41.02 12.92
CA LYS A 5 34.68 39.89 13.78
C LYS A 5 33.17 39.60 13.76
N GLN A 6 32.33 40.53 13.29
CA GLN A 6 30.88 40.34 13.21
C GLN A 6 30.41 39.64 11.93
N PHE A 7 31.22 39.66 10.86
CA PHE A 7 30.86 39.06 9.58
C PHE A 7 30.83 37.52 9.58
N PHE A 8 31.60 36.88 10.48
CA PHE A 8 31.71 35.42 10.56
C PHE A 8 30.68 34.75 11.49
N VAL A 9 29.92 35.53 12.26
CA VAL A 9 28.98 35.00 13.26
C VAL A 9 27.56 34.89 12.70
N THR A 10 27.19 35.72 11.73
CA THR A 10 25.80 35.86 11.24
C THR A 10 25.40 34.93 10.09
N ASN A 11 26.32 34.24 9.41
CA ASN A 11 25.99 33.45 8.20
C ASN A 11 26.19 31.93 8.34
N LYS A 12 26.37 31.40 9.55
CA LYS A 12 26.60 29.95 9.74
C LYS A 12 25.38 29.10 9.39
N GLY A 13 24.18 29.53 9.76
CA GLY A 13 22.94 28.82 9.45
C GLY A 13 22.70 28.70 7.95
N GLU A 14 22.79 29.81 7.22
CA GLU A 14 22.65 29.83 5.76
C GLU A 14 23.69 28.97 5.04
N ARG A 15 24.95 28.97 5.50
CA ARG A 15 26.01 28.11 4.95
C ARG A 15 25.72 26.63 5.16
N ILE A 16 25.23 26.25 6.34
CA ILE A 16 24.88 24.86 6.66
C ILE A 16 23.69 24.41 5.81
N THR A 17 22.67 25.25 5.66
CA THR A 17 21.51 24.97 4.79
C THR A 17 21.93 24.82 3.33
N LYS A 18 22.78 25.71 2.81
CA LYS A 18 23.33 25.58 1.45
C LYS A 18 24.13 24.28 1.26
N LEU A 19 24.89 23.87 2.29
CA LEU A 19 25.67 22.63 2.23
C LEU A 19 24.75 21.40 2.25
N TYR A 20 23.67 21.43 3.03
CA TYR A 20 22.62 20.42 3.02
C TYR A 20 21.97 20.28 1.64
N ASP A 21 21.52 21.40 1.08
CA ASP A 21 20.83 21.44 -0.21
C ASP A 21 21.75 20.95 -1.34
N ASN A 22 23.02 21.37 -1.32
CA ASN A 22 24.00 20.96 -2.33
C ASN A 22 24.33 19.47 -2.26
N VAL A 23 24.50 18.90 -1.06
CA VAL A 23 24.76 17.46 -0.90
C VAL A 23 23.56 16.65 -1.40
N ASN A 24 22.35 17.03 -1.02
CA ASN A 24 21.12 16.36 -1.48
C ASN A 24 20.93 16.50 -2.99
N LYS A 25 21.30 17.65 -3.59
CA LYS A 25 21.21 17.89 -5.03
C LYS A 25 22.25 17.10 -5.84
N ILE A 26 23.49 17.03 -5.36
CA ILE A 26 24.60 16.36 -6.09
C ILE A 26 24.45 14.84 -6.02
N TYR A 27 24.14 14.30 -4.84
CA TYR A 27 24.16 12.87 -4.60
C TYR A 27 22.77 12.23 -4.63
N GLY A 28 21.70 13.01 -4.82
CA GLY A 28 20.32 12.53 -4.70
C GLY A 28 19.99 11.98 -3.31
N SER A 29 20.87 12.22 -2.33
CA SER A 29 20.74 11.68 -0.99
C SER A 29 19.51 12.30 -0.34
N ARG A 30 18.54 11.50 0.07
CA ARG A 30 17.40 11.97 0.89
C ARG A 30 17.79 12.02 2.36
N LEU A 31 18.94 12.64 2.67
CA LEU A 31 19.35 12.81 4.07
C LEU A 31 18.35 13.74 4.75
N SER A 32 17.78 13.30 5.87
CA SER A 32 16.89 14.17 6.65
C SER A 32 17.71 15.29 7.29
N ALA A 33 17.10 16.46 7.45
CA ALA A 33 17.73 17.61 8.10
C ALA A 33 18.26 17.29 9.51
N SER A 34 17.64 16.34 10.21
CA SER A 34 18.08 15.89 11.54
C SER A 34 19.37 15.06 11.50
N VAL A 35 19.54 14.18 10.50
CA VAL A 35 20.77 13.41 10.30
C VAL A 35 21.89 14.33 9.84
N PHE A 36 21.61 15.22 8.88
CA PHE A 36 22.60 16.19 8.42
C PHE A 36 23.08 17.12 9.55
N ARG A 37 22.17 17.61 10.39
CA ARG A 37 22.53 18.47 11.53
C ARG A 37 23.40 17.72 12.55
N ARG A 38 23.15 16.44 12.82
CA ARG A 38 24.04 15.61 13.67
C ARG A 38 25.43 15.39 13.07
N MET A 39 25.54 15.31 11.74
CA MET A 39 26.84 15.17 11.07
C MET A 39 27.66 16.47 11.10
N VAL A 40 26.99 17.63 11.07
CA VAL A 40 27.63 18.96 10.97
C VAL A 40 27.77 19.67 12.32
N GLU A 41 27.02 19.26 13.36
CA GLU A 41 27.16 19.74 14.73
C GLU A 41 27.94 18.77 15.65
N PRO A 42 29.26 18.56 15.49
CA PRO A 42 30.07 17.95 16.54
C PRO A 42 30.53 19.01 17.57
N LYS A 43 29.93 20.21 17.60
CA LYS A 43 30.40 21.35 18.39
C LYS A 43 29.34 21.91 19.32
N SER A 44 28.82 21.05 20.18
CA SER A 44 28.19 21.47 21.44
C SER A 44 28.97 20.85 22.60
N ARG A 45 30.01 21.59 23.04
CA ARG A 45 30.62 21.55 24.39
C ARG A 45 31.05 20.19 24.96
N GLY A 46 32.35 19.91 24.89
CA GLY A 46 33.06 19.19 25.96
C GLY A 46 33.20 17.66 25.87
N HIS A 47 32.79 17.02 24.77
CA HIS A 47 32.98 15.57 24.63
C HIS A 47 34.27 15.24 23.85
N HIS A 48 35.09 14.36 24.42
CA HIS A 48 36.38 13.89 23.88
C HIS A 48 36.21 13.31 22.46
N PRO A 49 37.23 13.37 21.56
CA PRO A 49 37.18 12.78 20.21
C PRO A 49 36.62 11.35 20.13
N ASP A 50 36.80 10.56 21.19
CA ASP A 50 36.28 9.20 21.31
C ASP A 50 34.75 9.12 21.35
N VAL A 51 34.09 10.13 21.91
CA VAL A 51 32.61 10.20 21.97
C VAL A 51 32.05 10.49 20.59
N SER A 52 32.64 11.41 19.83
CA SER A 52 32.24 11.69 18.44
C SER A 52 32.47 10.49 17.52
N LYS A 53 33.57 9.75 17.71
CA LYS A 53 33.83 8.48 17.01
C LYS A 53 32.76 7.44 17.35
N SER A 54 32.39 7.31 18.62
CA SER A 54 31.36 6.37 19.08
C SER A 54 29.98 6.71 18.52
N VAL A 55 29.60 7.99 18.44
CA VAL A 55 28.34 8.43 17.84
C VAL A 55 28.30 8.15 16.33
N ALA A 56 29.41 8.40 15.61
CA ALA A 56 29.50 8.10 14.19
C ALA A 56 29.36 6.59 13.91
N VAL A 57 30.01 5.75 14.73
CA VAL A 57 29.89 4.29 14.66
C VAL A 57 28.45 3.85 14.95
N ALA A 58 27.80 4.40 15.99
CA ALA A 58 26.42 4.06 16.32
C ALA A 58 25.43 4.45 15.21
N LEU A 59 25.62 5.61 14.56
CA LEU A 59 24.80 6.03 13.42
C LEU A 59 25.03 5.13 12.20
N GLN A 60 26.28 4.72 11.94
CA GLN A 60 26.61 3.80 10.87
C GLN A 60 26.02 2.41 11.10
N GLN A 61 26.08 1.91 12.33
CA GLN A 61 25.46 0.65 12.73
C GLN A 61 23.93 0.72 12.62
N GLY A 62 23.30 1.80 13.11
CA GLY A 62 21.85 1.99 12.99
C GLY A 62 21.38 2.08 11.53
N GLU A 63 22.17 2.71 10.65
CA GLU A 63 21.88 2.74 9.22
C GLU A 63 22.13 1.39 8.53
N ALA A 64 23.15 0.64 8.96
CA ALA A 64 23.41 -0.71 8.47
C ALA A 64 22.27 -1.66 8.80
N ILE A 65 21.73 -1.61 10.03
CA ILE A 65 20.57 -2.40 10.45
C ILE A 65 19.35 -2.04 9.58
N ARG A 66 19.01 -0.76 9.44
CA ARG A 66 17.87 -0.36 8.58
C ARG A 66 18.00 -0.84 7.14
N ARG A 67 19.23 -0.85 6.60
CA ARG A 67 19.47 -1.36 5.24
C ARG A 67 19.33 -2.87 5.18
N HIS A 68 19.79 -3.57 6.21
CA HIS A 68 19.61 -5.00 6.33
C HIS A 68 18.13 -5.37 6.39
N ASP A 69 17.36 -4.78 7.31
CA ASP A 69 15.90 -5.01 7.43
C ASP A 69 15.19 -4.73 6.10
N ARG A 70 15.58 -3.65 5.41
CA ARG A 70 15.01 -3.33 4.10
C ARG A 70 15.33 -4.36 3.03
N LEU A 71 16.55 -4.93 3.04
CA LEU A 71 16.93 -5.97 2.09
C LEU A 71 16.17 -7.27 2.37
N GLU A 72 16.00 -7.64 3.64
CA GLU A 72 15.20 -8.80 4.04
C GLU A 72 13.75 -8.66 3.58
N MET A 73 13.12 -7.52 3.84
CA MET A 73 11.76 -7.21 3.36
C MET A 73 11.64 -7.30 1.84
N VAL A 74 12.62 -6.76 1.09
CA VAL A 74 12.63 -6.83 -0.39
C VAL A 74 12.78 -8.27 -0.89
N GLY A 75 13.45 -9.14 -0.14
CA GLY A 75 13.57 -10.57 -0.45
C GLY A 75 12.31 -11.37 -0.09
N ALA A 76 11.74 -11.13 1.09
CA ALA A 76 10.60 -11.88 1.63
C ALA A 76 9.28 -11.51 0.93
N THR A 77 9.07 -10.23 0.59
CA THR A 77 7.78 -9.75 0.05
C THR A 77 7.38 -10.46 -1.26
N PRO A 78 8.25 -10.62 -2.28
CA PRO A 78 7.88 -11.33 -3.50
C PRO A 78 7.59 -12.82 -3.29
N LEU A 79 8.27 -13.46 -2.33
CA LEU A 79 8.05 -14.88 -1.99
C LEU A 79 6.68 -15.07 -1.35
N PHE A 80 6.35 -14.21 -0.38
CA PHE A 80 5.03 -14.12 0.22
C PHE A 80 3.93 -13.91 -0.84
N GLU A 81 4.07 -12.91 -1.71
CA GLU A 81 3.07 -12.64 -2.75
C GLU A 81 2.88 -13.83 -3.71
N ALA A 82 3.97 -14.57 -4.01
CA ALA A 82 3.92 -15.74 -4.87
C ALA A 82 3.21 -16.92 -4.20
N GLU A 83 3.39 -17.14 -2.90
CA GLU A 83 2.69 -18.19 -2.15
C GLU A 83 1.21 -17.89 -1.97
N VAL A 84 0.85 -16.65 -1.61
CA VAL A 84 -0.55 -16.20 -1.59
C VAL A 84 -1.21 -16.41 -2.95
N SER A 85 -0.47 -16.20 -4.04
CA SER A 85 -1.00 -16.42 -5.39
C SER A 85 -1.29 -17.89 -5.69
N LYS A 86 -0.52 -18.83 -5.12
CA LYS A 86 -0.73 -20.27 -5.24
C LYS A 86 -1.90 -20.73 -4.38
N ASN A 87 -1.96 -20.26 -3.13
CA ASN A 87 -2.96 -20.69 -2.14
C ASN A 87 -4.18 -19.76 -2.10
N PHE A 88 -4.41 -18.99 -3.17
CA PHE A 88 -5.40 -17.91 -3.20
C PHE A 88 -6.80 -18.37 -2.79
N VAL A 89 -7.25 -19.52 -3.29
CA VAL A 89 -8.59 -20.06 -2.98
C VAL A 89 -8.68 -20.53 -1.54
N GLU A 90 -7.59 -21.00 -0.93
CA GLU A 90 -7.57 -21.43 0.47
C GLU A 90 -7.68 -20.22 1.41
N ILE A 91 -6.97 -19.13 1.09
CA ILE A 91 -6.97 -17.89 1.89
C ILE A 91 -8.30 -17.13 1.76
N PHE A 92 -8.79 -16.98 0.53
CA PHE A 92 -9.93 -16.09 0.24
C PHE A 92 -11.26 -16.82 0.02
N GLY A 93 -11.23 -18.12 -0.27
CA GLY A 93 -12.42 -18.90 -0.61
C GLY A 93 -13.05 -18.50 -1.95
N HIS A 94 -14.25 -19.04 -2.21
CA HIS A 94 -15.09 -18.70 -3.36
C HIS A 94 -16.49 -18.33 -2.87
N GLN A 95 -16.67 -17.09 -2.40
CA GLN A 95 -17.90 -16.65 -1.73
C GLN A 95 -18.45 -15.37 -2.36
N ALA A 96 -19.38 -15.50 -3.30
CA ALA A 96 -19.93 -14.39 -4.07
C ALA A 96 -20.57 -13.28 -3.21
N TYR A 97 -21.24 -13.64 -2.11
CA TYR A 97 -21.87 -12.71 -1.16
C TYR A 97 -20.91 -12.01 -0.21
N VAL A 98 -19.61 -12.36 -0.20
CA VAL A 98 -18.66 -11.67 0.68
C VAL A 98 -18.25 -10.35 0.05
N ASN A 99 -18.41 -9.27 0.82
CA ASN A 99 -17.85 -7.97 0.50
C ASN A 99 -16.36 -7.92 0.86
N MET A 100 -15.51 -8.27 -0.10
CA MET A 100 -14.06 -8.30 0.07
C MET A 100 -13.48 -6.87 0.04
N THR A 101 -13.49 -6.20 1.19
CA THR A 101 -12.89 -4.86 1.39
C THR A 101 -11.37 -4.94 1.48
N HIS A 102 -10.68 -3.80 1.36
CA HIS A 102 -9.22 -3.75 1.53
C HIS A 102 -8.82 -4.22 2.94
N ASP A 103 -9.56 -3.80 3.97
CA ASP A 103 -9.27 -4.20 5.35
C ASP A 103 -9.49 -5.70 5.57
N ASN A 104 -10.54 -6.30 4.99
CA ASN A 104 -10.74 -7.74 5.08
C ASN A 104 -9.64 -8.53 4.36
N ILE A 105 -9.15 -8.03 3.22
CA ILE A 105 -8.00 -8.63 2.53
C ILE A 105 -6.76 -8.56 3.40
N VAL A 106 -6.47 -7.41 3.99
CA VAL A 106 -5.31 -7.24 4.87
C VAL A 106 -5.41 -8.16 6.08
N GLU A 107 -6.56 -8.23 6.74
CA GLU A 107 -6.81 -9.12 7.88
C GLU A 107 -6.59 -10.59 7.52
N ARG A 108 -7.13 -11.04 6.37
CA ARG A 108 -6.93 -12.41 5.89
C ARG A 108 -5.49 -12.72 5.56
N LEU A 109 -4.78 -11.78 4.93
CA LEU A 109 -3.35 -11.94 4.65
C LEU A 109 -2.53 -12.00 5.94
N GLN A 110 -2.81 -11.12 6.92
CA GLN A 110 -2.08 -11.09 8.19
C GLN A 110 -2.29 -12.35 9.05
N THR A 111 -3.44 -13.01 8.88
CA THR A 111 -3.78 -14.24 9.61
C THR A 111 -3.46 -15.51 8.83
N SER A 112 -2.87 -15.40 7.63
CA SER A 112 -2.56 -16.54 6.78
C SER A 112 -1.22 -17.19 7.15
N ASP A 113 -1.12 -18.50 6.90
CA ASP A 113 0.11 -19.26 7.13
C ASP A 113 1.26 -18.76 6.23
N GLU A 114 0.93 -18.27 5.03
CA GLU A 114 1.91 -17.67 4.11
C GLU A 114 2.54 -16.42 4.72
N TYR A 115 1.76 -15.55 5.38
CA TYR A 115 2.35 -14.38 6.03
C TYR A 115 3.22 -14.78 7.23
N ALA A 116 2.80 -15.78 8.00
CA ALA A 116 3.57 -16.32 9.12
C ALA A 116 4.89 -16.99 8.68
N ALA A 117 4.94 -17.56 7.46
CA ALA A 117 6.12 -18.21 6.91
C ALA A 117 7.20 -17.24 6.38
N HIS A 118 6.83 -15.99 6.09
CA HIS A 118 7.73 -14.98 5.50
C HIS A 118 7.95 -13.81 6.45
N ASP A 119 8.79 -14.02 7.47
CA ASP A 119 9.18 -12.94 8.38
C ASP A 119 9.83 -11.76 7.62
N GLY A 120 9.47 -10.54 8.02
CA GLY A 120 9.89 -9.31 7.35
C GLY A 120 9.13 -8.95 6.06
N ALA A 121 8.17 -9.76 5.58
CA ALA A 121 7.36 -9.41 4.42
C ALA A 121 6.39 -8.23 4.68
N GLU A 122 6.17 -7.40 3.66
CA GLU A 122 5.25 -6.27 3.72
C GLU A 122 3.99 -6.50 2.86
N ILE A 123 2.81 -6.29 3.45
CA ILE A 123 1.55 -6.26 2.70
C ILE A 123 1.39 -4.89 2.04
N THR A 124 1.81 -4.78 0.78
CA THR A 124 1.72 -3.51 0.05
C THR A 124 0.30 -3.22 -0.41
N GLN A 125 -0.08 -1.93 -0.47
CA GLN A 125 -1.37 -1.50 -1.03
C GLN A 125 -1.55 -1.93 -2.50
N SER A 126 -0.46 -2.02 -3.25
CA SER A 126 -0.50 -2.50 -4.64
C SER A 126 -0.90 -3.97 -4.72
N PHE A 127 -0.42 -4.79 -3.78
CA PHE A 127 -0.74 -6.20 -3.69
C PHE A 127 -2.19 -6.43 -3.28
N VAL A 128 -2.66 -5.71 -2.25
CA VAL A 128 -4.07 -5.75 -1.82
C VAL A 128 -5.02 -5.45 -2.99
N ARG A 129 -4.70 -4.45 -3.84
CA ARG A 129 -5.49 -4.14 -5.04
C ARG A 129 -5.49 -5.29 -6.06
N ARG A 130 -4.34 -5.95 -6.27
CA ARG A 130 -4.25 -7.12 -7.18
C ARG A 130 -5.08 -8.30 -6.66
N VAL A 131 -4.97 -8.59 -5.36
CA VAL A 131 -5.77 -9.61 -4.67
C VAL A 131 -7.26 -9.30 -4.81
N LYS A 132 -7.66 -8.05 -4.56
CA LYS A 132 -9.05 -7.63 -4.72
C LYS A 132 -9.57 -7.85 -6.14
N ALA A 133 -8.81 -7.42 -7.15
CA ALA A 133 -9.18 -7.57 -8.55
C ALA A 133 -9.35 -9.04 -8.93
N ARG A 134 -8.41 -9.90 -8.50
CA ARG A 134 -8.49 -11.35 -8.72
C ARG A 134 -9.69 -11.98 -8.03
N TYR A 135 -9.99 -11.56 -6.79
CA TYR A 135 -11.17 -12.05 -6.07
C TYR A 135 -12.47 -11.66 -6.80
N ASP A 136 -12.59 -10.39 -7.19
CA ASP A 136 -13.77 -9.87 -7.90
C ASP A 136 -13.97 -10.58 -9.25
N GLU A 137 -12.90 -10.91 -9.96
CA GLU A 137 -12.95 -11.71 -11.20
C GLU A 137 -13.40 -13.15 -10.91
N GLN A 138 -12.85 -13.78 -9.87
CA GLN A 138 -13.17 -15.16 -9.49
C GLN A 138 -14.66 -15.36 -9.20
N VAL A 139 -15.30 -14.40 -8.52
CA VAL A 139 -16.72 -14.50 -8.14
C VAL A 139 -17.66 -13.75 -9.11
N HIS A 140 -17.15 -13.27 -10.24
CA HIS A 140 -17.92 -12.41 -11.17
C HIS A 140 -19.16 -13.13 -11.71
N ASP A 141 -19.00 -14.32 -12.25
CA ASP A 141 -20.09 -15.07 -12.90
C ASP A 141 -21.17 -15.50 -11.90
N ASP A 142 -20.78 -15.88 -10.69
CA ASP A 142 -21.71 -16.16 -9.58
C ASP A 142 -22.51 -14.91 -9.22
N ARG A 143 -21.85 -13.74 -9.12
CA ARG A 143 -22.52 -12.47 -8.85
C ARG A 143 -23.47 -12.06 -9.98
N VAL A 144 -23.11 -12.30 -11.24
CA VAL A 144 -24.01 -12.10 -12.39
C VAL A 144 -25.25 -12.98 -12.22
N THR A 145 -25.07 -14.26 -11.87
CA THR A 145 -26.17 -15.21 -11.69
C THR A 145 -27.10 -14.80 -10.56
N ILE A 146 -26.56 -14.40 -9.40
CA ILE A 146 -27.34 -13.90 -8.26
C ILE A 146 -28.21 -12.70 -8.66
N ILE A 147 -27.63 -11.73 -9.37
CA ILE A 147 -28.36 -10.52 -9.77
C ILE A 147 -29.39 -10.86 -10.86
N TYR A 148 -29.04 -11.75 -11.78
CA TYR A 148 -29.95 -12.25 -12.81
C TYR A 148 -31.18 -12.93 -12.20
N ASP A 149 -30.99 -13.85 -11.25
CA ASP A 149 -32.07 -14.62 -10.62
C ASP A 149 -33.04 -13.74 -9.83
N LEU A 150 -32.57 -12.60 -9.33
CA LEU A 150 -33.43 -11.57 -8.75
C LEU A 150 -34.13 -10.74 -9.83
N ALA A 151 -33.40 -10.35 -10.88
CA ALA A 151 -33.94 -9.50 -11.95
C ALA A 151 -35.11 -10.16 -12.70
N VAL A 152 -35.05 -11.46 -12.97
CA VAL A 152 -36.12 -12.20 -13.68
C VAL A 152 -37.45 -12.27 -12.92
N GLN A 153 -37.47 -11.93 -11.63
CA GLN A 153 -38.69 -11.93 -10.82
C GLN A 153 -39.57 -10.72 -11.13
N GLU A 154 -38.98 -9.61 -11.57
CA GLU A 154 -39.66 -8.32 -11.75
C GLU A 154 -39.48 -7.72 -13.14
N TYR A 155 -38.43 -8.15 -13.87
CA TYR A 155 -38.02 -7.56 -15.12
C TYR A 155 -37.86 -8.61 -16.23
N ASP A 156 -38.07 -8.15 -17.46
CA ASP A 156 -37.82 -8.86 -18.70
C ASP A 156 -36.95 -8.01 -19.65
N LYS A 157 -36.65 -8.54 -20.83
CA LYS A 157 -35.84 -7.87 -21.85
C LYS A 157 -36.42 -6.53 -22.36
N THR A 158 -37.71 -6.28 -22.15
CA THR A 158 -38.41 -5.09 -22.65
C THR A 158 -38.44 -3.95 -21.64
N ASN A 159 -38.35 -4.26 -20.34
CA ASN A 159 -38.48 -3.27 -19.27
C ASN A 159 -37.22 -3.13 -18.40
N ILE A 160 -36.20 -3.97 -18.57
CA ILE A 160 -34.98 -3.87 -17.78
C ILE A 160 -34.10 -2.68 -18.19
N SER A 161 -33.63 -1.93 -17.19
CA SER A 161 -32.69 -0.84 -17.37
C SER A 161 -31.51 -0.95 -16.40
N LYS A 162 -30.44 -0.20 -16.65
CA LYS A 162 -29.31 -0.11 -15.70
C LYS A 162 -29.77 0.34 -14.31
N TYR A 163 -30.68 1.31 -14.27
CA TYR A 163 -31.25 1.83 -13.01
C TYR A 163 -32.08 0.78 -12.27
N ALA A 164 -32.80 -0.08 -12.98
CA ALA A 164 -33.56 -1.18 -12.38
C ALA A 164 -32.62 -2.15 -11.63
N ILE A 165 -31.52 -2.58 -12.26
CA ILE A 165 -30.53 -3.47 -11.63
C ILE A 165 -29.89 -2.82 -10.40
N GLU A 166 -29.58 -1.52 -10.47
CA GLU A 166 -29.02 -0.78 -9.32
C GLU A 166 -29.98 -0.69 -8.15
N ASN A 167 -31.26 -0.40 -8.41
CA ASN A 167 -32.28 -0.30 -7.38
C ASN A 167 -32.55 -1.67 -6.75
N LEU A 168 -32.69 -2.71 -7.58
CA LEU A 168 -32.83 -4.08 -7.13
C LEU A 168 -31.67 -4.50 -6.23
N ALA A 169 -30.43 -4.14 -6.57
CA ALA A 169 -29.26 -4.45 -5.75
C ALA A 169 -29.27 -3.69 -4.41
N LYS A 170 -29.81 -2.46 -4.36
CA LYS A 170 -29.98 -1.70 -3.11
C LYS A 170 -31.08 -2.28 -2.24
N GLU A 171 -32.24 -2.59 -2.81
CA GLU A 171 -33.40 -3.16 -2.12
C GLU A 171 -33.06 -4.51 -1.49
N ASN A 172 -32.29 -5.34 -2.20
CA ASN A 172 -31.80 -6.62 -1.70
C ASN A 172 -30.52 -6.50 -0.84
N LYS A 173 -30.03 -5.28 -0.57
CA LYS A 173 -28.81 -5.01 0.22
C LYS A 173 -27.54 -5.68 -0.33
N ILE A 174 -27.46 -5.91 -1.63
CA ILE A 174 -26.33 -6.54 -2.34
C ILE A 174 -25.59 -5.57 -3.29
N HIS A 175 -25.81 -4.25 -3.16
CA HIS A 175 -25.16 -3.22 -3.99
C HIS A 175 -23.63 -3.26 -3.99
N TYR A 176 -22.98 -3.89 -3.01
CA TYR A 176 -21.52 -4.08 -3.00
C TYR A 176 -21.06 -5.08 -4.08
N LEU A 177 -21.92 -6.00 -4.53
CA LEU A 177 -21.61 -6.96 -5.61
C LEU A 177 -21.35 -6.25 -6.94
N ILE A 178 -21.96 -5.09 -7.16
CA ILE A 178 -21.83 -4.31 -8.40
C ILE A 178 -20.78 -3.19 -8.29
N TYR A 179 -20.23 -2.88 -7.11
CA TYR A 179 -19.43 -1.66 -6.92
C TYR A 179 -18.09 -1.68 -7.65
N GLY A 180 -17.39 -2.82 -7.68
CA GLY A 180 -16.04 -2.93 -8.26
C GLY A 180 -16.00 -2.81 -9.79
N ASN A 181 -17.04 -3.27 -10.48
CA ASN A 181 -17.12 -3.19 -11.94
C ASN A 181 -18.58 -3.07 -12.41
N LYS A 182 -19.21 -1.99 -11.98
CA LYS A 182 -20.65 -1.73 -12.14
C LYS A 182 -21.12 -1.87 -13.58
N GLU A 183 -20.41 -1.23 -14.52
CA GLU A 183 -20.82 -1.23 -15.92
C GLU A 183 -20.73 -2.62 -16.56
N LYS A 184 -19.63 -3.35 -16.31
CA LYS A 184 -19.46 -4.72 -16.81
C LYS A 184 -20.52 -5.65 -16.22
N MET A 185 -20.70 -5.60 -14.90
CA MET A 185 -21.67 -6.44 -14.18
C MET A 185 -23.09 -6.23 -14.71
N ILE A 186 -23.53 -4.97 -14.82
CA ILE A 186 -24.85 -4.64 -15.37
C ILE A 186 -24.98 -5.11 -16.83
N LYS A 187 -23.95 -4.90 -17.65
CA LYS A 187 -23.95 -5.34 -19.04
C LYS A 187 -24.09 -6.86 -19.15
N ASP A 188 -23.39 -7.61 -18.33
CA ASP A 188 -23.39 -9.08 -18.36
C ASP A 188 -24.72 -9.64 -17.85
N VAL A 189 -25.33 -9.03 -16.83
CA VAL A 189 -26.71 -9.37 -16.38
C VAL A 189 -27.72 -9.14 -17.51
N VAL A 190 -27.70 -7.97 -18.14
CA VAL A 190 -28.62 -7.65 -19.27
C VAL A 190 -28.38 -8.59 -20.45
N LYS A 191 -27.13 -8.91 -20.76
CA LYS A 191 -26.79 -9.87 -21.81
C LYS A 191 -27.37 -11.25 -21.50
N THR A 192 -27.27 -11.71 -20.25
CA THR A 192 -27.79 -13.00 -19.80
C THR A 192 -29.31 -13.06 -19.92
N LEU A 193 -30.01 -11.98 -19.58
CA LEU A 193 -31.47 -11.83 -19.80
C LEU A 193 -31.88 -11.86 -21.26
N ASN A 194 -31.08 -11.29 -22.16
CA ASN A 194 -31.40 -11.27 -23.58
C ASN A 194 -31.11 -12.60 -24.29
N SER A 195 -30.32 -13.48 -23.66
CA SER A 195 -29.86 -14.74 -24.25
C SER A 195 -30.69 -15.97 -23.85
N ARG A 196 -31.60 -15.82 -22.87
CA ARG A 196 -32.51 -16.86 -22.37
C ARG A 196 -33.95 -16.45 -22.64
#